data_AF-A0A6P5SBP4-F1
#
_entry.id   AF-A0A6P5SBP4-F1
#
_cell.length_a   1.000
_cell.length_b   1.000
_cell.length_c   1.000
_cell.angle_alpha   90.00
_cell.angle_beta   90.00
_cell.angle_gamma   90.00
#
_symmetry.space_group_name_H-M   'P 1'
#
loop_
_entity.id
_entity.type
_entity.pdbx_description
1 polymer ?
#
loop_
_entity_poly.entity_id
_entity_poly.type
_entity_poly.pdbx_seq_one_letter_code
_entity_poly.pdbx_strand_id
1 'polypeptide(L)'
;MASSDDEIDFEDEFDSVCALCDDGGMLLCCEGRCLRAFHATREHGKETMCESLGFTQAELDAMQFFFCKNCEDRQHQCFACGKLGSSDRSSGAEVFACISVACGKFYHPHCVAQLIDQDNGVTAEELEKKISKAEPFTCPIHKCCVCKQGENKKDPEMRFAASSRFPKSYHRKCLPWHS
;
A
#
# COMPACT_ATOMS: atom_id res chain seq x y z
N MET A 1 8.24 15.35 40.75
CA MET A 1 7.95 13.98 41.22
C MET A 1 6.45 13.81 41.09
N ALA A 2 5.88 12.94 40.28
CA ALA A 2 6.36 12.07 39.22
C ALA A 2 5.14 11.77 38.33
N SER A 3 5.41 11.65 37.02
CA SER A 3 4.63 10.99 35.95
C SER A 3 3.12 10.86 36.11
N SER A 4 2.37 11.69 35.38
CA SER A 4 1.13 11.22 34.75
C SER A 4 1.56 10.42 33.54
N ASP A 5 1.54 9.09 33.67
CA ASP A 5 1.71 8.19 32.54
C ASP A 5 0.47 8.37 31.64
N ASP A 6 0.57 9.27 30.67
CA ASP A 6 -0.22 9.20 29.45
C ASP A 6 0.17 7.88 28.77
N GLU A 7 -0.51 6.79 29.13
CA GLU A 7 -0.57 5.59 28.32
C GLU A 7 -1.15 6.01 26.98
N ILE A 8 -0.26 6.30 26.03
CA ILE A 8 -0.61 6.49 24.63
C ILE A 8 -1.18 5.15 24.20
N ASP A 9 -2.50 5.08 24.14
CA ASP A 9 -3.24 4.00 23.54
C ASP A 9 -2.80 3.89 22.07
N PHE A 10 -1.85 2.98 21.83
CA PHE A 10 -1.35 2.64 20.49
C PHE A 10 -2.32 1.69 19.77
N GLU A 11 -3.63 1.80 20.01
CA GLU A 11 -4.64 1.41 19.03
C GLU A 11 -4.61 2.40 17.84
N ASP A 12 -3.45 2.57 17.21
CA ASP A 12 -3.43 2.85 15.77
C ASP A 12 -3.77 1.50 15.13
N GLU A 13 -5.06 1.18 15.17
CA GLU A 13 -5.70 0.12 14.39
C GLU A 13 -5.44 0.48 12.93
N PHE A 14 -4.23 0.17 12.45
CA PHE A 14 -3.93 0.22 11.05
C PHE A 14 -5.00 -0.65 10.40
N ASP A 15 -5.77 -0.05 9.49
CA ASP A 15 -6.64 -0.71 8.49
C ASP A 15 -5.81 -1.64 7.54
N SER A 16 -4.69 -2.16 8.04
CA SER A 16 -3.87 -3.17 7.44
C SER A 16 -4.69 -4.44 7.33
N VAL A 17 -4.74 -4.93 6.11
CA VAL A 17 -5.33 -6.23 5.79
C VAL A 17 -4.22 -7.17 5.36
N CYS A 18 -4.45 -8.46 5.57
CA CYS A 18 -3.60 -9.51 5.07
C CYS A 18 -3.51 -9.43 3.55
N ALA A 19 -2.30 -9.37 3.01
CA ALA A 19 -2.09 -9.32 1.56
C ALA A 19 -2.45 -10.61 0.81
N LEU A 20 -2.86 -11.68 1.53
CA LEU A 20 -3.27 -12.96 0.95
C LEU A 20 -4.79 -13.13 0.92
N CYS A 21 -5.51 -12.67 1.95
CA CYS A 21 -6.97 -12.86 2.08
C CYS A 21 -7.78 -11.56 2.18
N ASP A 22 -7.13 -10.39 2.24
CA ASP A 22 -7.74 -9.07 2.42
C ASP A 22 -8.56 -8.90 3.71
N ASP A 23 -8.27 -9.70 4.74
CA ASP A 23 -8.91 -9.62 6.06
C ASP A 23 -7.92 -9.12 7.14
N GLY A 24 -8.45 -8.57 8.24
CA GLY A 24 -7.68 -7.99 9.34
C GLY A 24 -7.24 -9.02 10.40
N GLY A 25 -7.08 -8.54 11.63
CA GLY A 25 -6.72 -9.34 12.80
C GLY A 25 -5.22 -9.32 13.13
N MET A 26 -4.69 -10.44 13.64
CA MET A 26 -3.29 -10.54 14.04
C MET A 26 -2.36 -10.68 12.83
N LEU A 27 -1.74 -9.56 12.44
CA LEU A 27 -0.89 -9.49 11.25
C LEU A 27 0.58 -9.22 11.60
N LEU A 28 1.47 -9.82 10.82
CA LEU A 28 2.90 -9.53 10.77
C LEU A 28 3.20 -8.62 9.58
N CYS A 29 3.79 -7.46 9.86
CA CYS A 29 4.11 -6.44 8.87
C CYS A 29 5.50 -6.67 8.25
N CYS A 30 5.60 -6.51 6.94
CA CYS A 30 6.87 -6.51 6.23
C CYS A 30 7.57 -5.15 6.42
N GLU A 31 8.80 -5.18 6.92
CA GLU A 31 9.68 -4.02 7.12
C GLU A 31 10.31 -3.52 5.80
N GLY A 32 10.02 -4.20 4.69
CA GLY A 32 10.40 -3.76 3.37
C GLY A 32 9.49 -2.65 2.83
N ARG A 33 9.88 -2.06 1.69
CA ARG A 33 9.13 -0.97 1.04
C ARG A 33 7.70 -1.32 0.63
N CYS A 34 7.30 -2.59 0.65
CA CYS A 34 5.94 -2.99 0.30
C CYS A 34 4.91 -2.71 1.40
N LEU A 35 5.34 -2.59 2.66
CA LEU A 35 4.48 -2.38 3.84
C LEU A 35 3.28 -3.34 3.91
N ARG A 36 3.37 -4.51 3.28
CA ARG A 36 2.31 -5.52 3.29
C ARG A 36 2.31 -6.24 4.63
N ALA A 37 1.11 -6.60 5.08
CA ALA A 37 0.88 -7.35 6.31
C ALA A 37 0.31 -8.74 5.99
N PHE A 38 0.55 -9.73 6.85
CA PHE A 38 0.19 -11.13 6.61
C PHE A 38 -0.23 -11.83 7.90
N HIS A 39 -1.15 -12.80 7.83
CA HIS A 39 -1.34 -13.71 8.97
C HIS A 39 -0.08 -14.55 9.12
N ALA A 40 0.60 -14.41 10.25
CA ALA A 40 1.91 -15.02 10.48
C ALA A 40 1.82 -16.53 10.66
N THR A 41 0.84 -16.98 11.45
CA THR A 41 0.61 -18.38 11.81
C THR A 41 -0.69 -18.89 11.17
N ARG A 42 -0.83 -20.21 11.08
CA ARG A 42 -2.07 -20.85 10.61
C ARG A 42 -3.27 -20.53 11.50
N GLU A 43 -3.07 -20.38 12.81
CA GLU A 43 -4.16 -20.05 13.73
C GLU A 43 -4.67 -18.62 13.48
N HIS A 44 -3.78 -17.66 13.24
CA HIS A 44 -4.19 -16.27 12.93
C HIS A 44 -4.99 -16.17 11.61
N GLY A 45 -4.71 -17.04 10.64
CA GLY A 45 -5.42 -17.07 9.34
C GLY A 45 -6.63 -18.00 9.28
N LYS A 46 -6.93 -18.71 10.37
CA LYS A 46 -7.87 -19.85 10.37
C LYS A 46 -9.31 -19.45 10.06
N GLU A 47 -9.77 -18.35 10.64
CA GLU A 47 -11.15 -17.87 10.50
C GLU A 47 -11.47 -17.48 9.05
N THR A 48 -10.44 -17.05 8.31
CA THR A 48 -10.56 -16.53 6.94
C THR A 48 -10.06 -17.53 5.89
N MET A 49 -9.72 -18.76 6.31
CA MET A 49 -9.09 -19.78 5.47
C MET A 49 -7.85 -19.25 4.72
N CYS A 50 -7.13 -18.32 5.34
CA CYS A 50 -5.91 -17.74 4.80
C CYS A 50 -4.78 -18.77 4.80
N GLU A 51 -4.00 -18.83 3.71
CA GLU A 51 -2.84 -19.72 3.62
C GLU A 51 -1.79 -19.40 4.70
N SER A 52 -1.76 -18.15 5.19
CA SER A 52 -0.80 -17.62 6.18
C SER A 52 0.67 -17.79 5.75
N LEU A 53 1.60 -17.24 6.52
CA LEU A 53 3.03 -17.47 6.31
C LEU A 53 3.52 -18.80 6.89
N GLY A 54 2.75 -19.40 7.80
CA GLY A 54 3.06 -20.70 8.40
C GLY A 54 4.16 -20.69 9.46
N PHE A 55 4.52 -19.52 10.00
CA PHE A 55 5.47 -19.43 11.11
C PHE A 55 4.90 -20.07 12.39
N THR A 56 5.81 -20.56 13.22
CA THR A 56 5.55 -20.96 14.60
C THR A 56 5.66 -19.76 15.54
N GLN A 57 5.05 -19.84 16.73
CA GLN A 57 5.17 -18.76 17.72
C GLN A 57 6.63 -18.53 18.14
N ALA A 58 7.41 -19.59 18.31
CA ALA A 58 8.82 -19.48 18.68
C ALA A 58 9.68 -18.77 17.61
N GLU A 59 9.38 -18.99 16.32
CA GLU A 59 10.03 -18.25 15.24
C GLU A 59 9.68 -16.77 15.28
N LEU A 60 8.42 -16.42 15.56
CA LEU A 60 7.98 -15.03 15.69
C LEU A 60 8.63 -14.33 16.88
N ASP A 61 8.69 -15.00 18.04
CA ASP A 61 9.30 -14.45 19.25
C ASP A 61 10.81 -14.19 19.06
N ALA A 62 11.47 -14.97 18.20
CA ALA A 62 12.89 -14.80 17.85
C ALA A 62 13.11 -13.80 16.69
N MET A 63 12.06 -13.40 15.98
CA MET A 63 12.16 -12.59 14.77
C MET A 63 12.23 -11.10 15.11
N GLN A 64 13.36 -10.46 14.77
CA GLN A 64 13.51 -9.02 14.97
C GLN A 64 12.89 -8.20 13.84
N PHE A 65 13.02 -8.66 12.60
CA PHE A 65 12.49 -8.00 11.41
C PHE A 65 11.98 -9.04 10.42
N PHE A 66 10.83 -8.75 9.81
CA PHE A 66 10.25 -9.59 8.78
C PHE A 66 10.36 -8.92 7.41
N PHE A 67 10.89 -9.64 6.43
CA PHE A 67 10.82 -9.26 5.02
C PHE A 67 10.06 -10.34 4.25
N CYS A 68 8.98 -9.96 3.57
CA CYS A 68 8.28 -10.90 2.69
C CYS A 68 9.16 -11.26 1.49
N LYS A 69 8.92 -12.43 0.90
CA LYS A 69 9.74 -12.98 -0.20
C LYS A 69 9.92 -12.01 -1.38
N ASN A 70 8.89 -11.23 -1.69
CA ASN A 70 8.94 -10.20 -2.72
C ASN A 70 9.90 -9.04 -2.39
N CYS A 71 10.02 -8.65 -1.11
CA CYS A 71 11.00 -7.64 -0.71
C CYS A 71 12.42 -8.20 -0.73
N GLU A 72 12.61 -9.45 -0.27
CA GLU A 72 13.91 -10.13 -0.34
C GLU A 72 14.42 -10.23 -1.78
N ASP A 73 13.55 -10.66 -2.69
CA ASP A 73 13.87 -10.88 -4.10
C ASP A 73 13.77 -9.60 -4.94
N ARG A 74 13.35 -8.48 -4.35
CA ARG A 74 13.07 -7.20 -5.03
C ARG A 74 12.11 -7.36 -6.23
N GLN A 75 11.07 -8.17 -6.06
CA GLN A 75 10.03 -8.45 -7.05
C GLN A 75 8.69 -8.00 -6.51
N HIS A 76 8.16 -6.87 -6.99
CA HIS A 76 6.95 -6.26 -6.43
C HIS A 76 5.81 -6.25 -7.43
N GLN A 77 4.59 -6.43 -6.93
CA GLN A 77 3.40 -6.41 -7.75
C GLN A 77 3.03 -4.97 -8.11
N CYS A 78 2.79 -4.71 -9.40
CA CYS A 78 2.17 -3.48 -9.83
C CYS A 78 0.72 -3.43 -9.36
N PHE A 79 0.39 -2.43 -8.53
CA PHE A 79 -0.94 -2.28 -7.95
C PHE A 79 -2.04 -2.00 -8.98
N ALA A 80 -1.67 -1.49 -10.16
CA ALA A 80 -2.62 -1.22 -11.23
C ALA A 80 -2.99 -2.45 -12.07
N CYS A 81 -2.02 -3.33 -12.38
CA CYS A 81 -2.25 -4.45 -13.30
C CYS A 81 -2.07 -5.84 -12.67
N GLY A 82 -1.64 -5.93 -11.40
CA GLY A 82 -1.43 -7.18 -10.68
C GLY A 82 -0.22 -8.00 -11.12
N LYS A 83 0.55 -7.58 -12.13
CA LYS A 83 1.75 -8.29 -12.59
C LYS A 83 2.96 -7.93 -11.73
N LEU A 84 3.83 -8.92 -11.48
CA LEU A 84 5.13 -8.70 -10.84
C LEU A 84 6.09 -7.99 -11.79
N GLY A 85 7.00 -7.21 -11.23
CA GLY A 85 8.18 -6.71 -11.90
C GLY A 85 9.32 -6.47 -10.91
N SER A 86 10.54 -6.41 -11.44
CA SER A 86 11.73 -6.07 -10.66
C SER A 86 11.63 -4.64 -10.11
N SER A 87 11.92 -4.46 -8.83
CA SER A 87 12.14 -3.15 -8.21
C SER A 87 13.62 -2.86 -7.98
N ASP A 88 14.52 -3.70 -8.50
CA ASP A 88 15.96 -3.54 -8.32
C ASP A 88 16.51 -2.48 -9.27
N ARG A 89 16.94 -1.35 -8.70
CA ARG A 89 17.49 -0.23 -9.46
C ARG A 89 18.86 -0.54 -10.09
N SER A 90 19.55 -1.57 -9.60
CA SER A 90 20.90 -1.92 -10.05
C SER A 90 20.89 -2.78 -11.32
N SER A 91 19.80 -3.50 -11.56
CA SER A 91 19.63 -4.45 -12.67
C SER A 91 18.53 -4.04 -13.67
N GLY A 92 17.97 -2.84 -13.50
CA GLY A 92 16.86 -2.33 -14.30
C GLY A 92 15.52 -2.58 -13.60
N ALA A 93 14.97 -1.52 -13.00
CA ALA A 93 13.67 -1.60 -12.34
C ALA A 93 12.54 -1.53 -13.36
N GLU A 94 11.59 -2.45 -13.26
CA GLU A 94 10.35 -2.52 -14.04
C GLU A 94 9.18 -1.89 -13.27
N VAL A 95 9.23 -1.92 -11.93
CA VAL A 95 8.24 -1.28 -11.05
C VAL A 95 8.89 -0.30 -10.08
N PHE A 96 8.16 0.78 -9.80
CA PHE A 96 8.61 1.89 -8.96
C PHE A 96 7.62 2.15 -7.83
N ALA A 97 8.14 2.44 -6.65
CA ALA A 97 7.34 2.74 -5.47
C ALA A 97 6.79 4.18 -5.53
N CYS A 98 5.58 4.36 -5.00
CA CYS A 98 5.06 5.69 -4.67
C CYS A 98 6.03 6.41 -3.69
N ILE A 99 6.22 7.72 -3.85
CA ILE A 99 7.09 8.51 -2.96
C ILE A 99 6.53 8.63 -1.53
N SER A 100 5.22 8.49 -1.35
CA SER A 100 4.60 8.58 -0.02
C SER A 100 5.08 7.43 0.86
N VAL A 101 5.75 7.78 1.96
CA VAL A 101 6.48 6.84 2.84
C VAL A 101 5.59 5.72 3.35
N ALA A 102 4.33 6.02 3.71
CA ALA A 102 3.37 5.06 4.25
C ALA A 102 2.49 4.38 3.17
N CYS A 103 2.81 4.52 1.88
CA CYS A 103 1.96 4.00 0.81
C CYS A 103 2.21 2.52 0.48
N GLY A 104 3.48 2.13 0.37
CA GLY A 104 3.88 0.75 0.07
C GLY A 104 3.53 0.23 -1.34
N LYS A 105 2.87 1.03 -2.20
CA LYS A 105 2.42 0.59 -3.53
C LYS A 105 3.49 0.78 -4.59
N PHE A 106 3.59 -0.22 -5.46
CA PHE A 106 4.49 -0.26 -6.62
C PHE A 106 3.70 -0.24 -7.93
N TYR A 107 4.29 0.33 -8.97
CA TYR A 107 3.66 0.42 -10.29
C TYR A 107 4.66 0.27 -11.42
N HIS A 108 4.24 -0.37 -12.52
CA HIS A 108 4.90 -0.17 -13.80
C HIS A 108 4.72 1.29 -14.24
N PRO A 109 5.76 1.95 -14.80
CA PRO A 109 5.68 3.33 -15.27
C PRO A 109 4.48 3.56 -16.20
N HIS A 110 4.31 2.69 -17.19
CA HIS A 110 3.20 2.77 -18.14
C HIS A 110 1.83 2.68 -17.45
N CYS A 111 1.67 1.75 -16.50
CA CYS A 111 0.38 1.55 -15.84
C CYS A 111 -0.04 2.74 -14.97
N VAL A 112 0.89 3.35 -14.22
CA VAL A 112 0.55 4.48 -13.35
C VAL A 112 0.40 5.79 -14.12
N ALA A 113 1.15 5.97 -15.21
CA ALA A 113 1.04 7.17 -16.04
C ALA A 113 -0.35 7.32 -16.66
N GLN A 114 -1.01 6.21 -16.99
CA GLN A 114 -2.40 6.18 -17.49
C GLN A 114 -3.46 6.45 -16.42
N LEU A 115 -3.09 6.43 -15.13
CA LEU A 115 -4.03 6.60 -14.02
C LEU A 115 -3.93 7.97 -13.34
N ILE A 116 -2.80 8.67 -13.49
CA ILE A 116 -2.59 9.99 -12.92
C ILE A 116 -3.09 11.02 -13.93
N ASP A 117 -4.21 11.66 -13.61
CA ASP A 117 -4.64 12.86 -14.34
C ASP A 117 -3.71 14.03 -13.99
N GLN A 118 -3.16 14.66 -15.02
CA GLN A 118 -2.16 15.72 -14.89
C GLN A 118 -2.76 17.08 -15.27
N ASP A 119 -3.11 17.88 -14.26
CA ASP A 119 -3.62 19.26 -14.46
C ASP A 119 -2.56 20.23 -15.05
N ASN A 120 -1.28 19.85 -15.02
CA ASN A 120 -0.16 20.69 -15.41
C ASN A 120 0.26 20.52 -16.89
N GLY A 121 -0.54 19.80 -17.69
CA GLY A 121 -0.29 19.61 -19.12
C GLY A 121 0.85 18.64 -19.47
N VAL A 122 1.43 17.94 -18.50
CA VAL A 122 2.38 16.85 -18.76
C VAL A 122 1.61 15.63 -19.27
N THR A 123 2.10 15.05 -20.36
CA THR A 123 1.47 13.87 -20.99
C THR A 123 1.73 12.59 -20.21
N ALA A 124 0.92 11.55 -20.47
CA ALA A 124 1.16 10.23 -19.88
C ALA A 124 2.52 9.67 -20.32
N GLU A 125 2.90 9.88 -21.58
CA GLU A 125 4.17 9.42 -22.15
C GLU A 125 5.38 10.10 -21.51
N GLU A 126 5.28 11.40 -21.20
CA GLU A 126 6.33 12.13 -20.49
C GLU A 126 6.46 11.68 -19.04
N LEU A 127 5.34 11.46 -18.35
CA LEU A 127 5.35 10.93 -16.99
C LEU A 127 5.91 9.52 -16.93
N GLU A 128 5.54 8.64 -17.87
CA GLU A 128 6.11 7.30 -18.01
C GLU A 128 7.63 7.35 -18.14
N LYS A 129 8.16 8.25 -18.99
CA LYS A 129 9.62 8.44 -19.17
C LYS A 129 10.30 8.93 -17.89
N LYS A 130 9.68 9.87 -17.16
CA LYS A 130 10.21 10.39 -15.88
C LYS A 130 10.29 9.29 -14.83
N ILE A 131 9.21 8.52 -14.65
CA ILE A 131 9.16 7.42 -13.68
C ILE A 131 10.15 6.32 -14.06
N SER A 132 10.30 6.02 -15.35
CA SER A 132 11.30 5.04 -15.84
C SER A 132 12.75 5.46 -15.56
N LYS A 133 13.00 6.78 -15.45
CA LYS A 133 14.27 7.35 -14.99
C LYS A 133 14.37 7.44 -13.46
N ALA A 134 13.45 6.81 -12.75
CA ALA A 134 13.32 6.79 -11.30
C ALA A 134 13.11 8.18 -10.68
N GLU A 135 12.51 9.13 -11.42
CA GLU A 135 11.99 10.36 -10.83
C GLU A 135 10.82 10.02 -9.89
N PRO A 136 10.68 10.73 -8.76
CA PRO A 136 9.64 10.45 -7.80
C PRO A 136 8.24 10.79 -8.34
N PHE A 137 7.24 10.00 -7.94
CA PHE A 137 5.84 10.25 -8.25
C PHE A 137 4.95 9.90 -7.07
N THR A 138 3.79 10.57 -6.98
CA THR A 138 2.73 10.22 -6.04
C THR A 138 1.66 9.43 -6.78
N CYS A 139 1.33 8.25 -6.28
CA CYS A 139 0.39 7.36 -6.95
C CYS A 139 -1.08 7.84 -6.81
N PRO A 140 -1.98 7.41 -7.72
CA PRO A 140 -3.35 7.93 -7.83
C PRO A 140 -4.25 7.70 -6.61
N ILE A 141 -3.93 6.76 -5.72
CA ILE A 141 -4.76 6.48 -4.54
C ILE A 141 -4.80 7.65 -3.55
N HIS A 142 -3.85 8.58 -3.62
CA HIS A 142 -3.76 9.73 -2.71
C HIS A 142 -4.64 10.91 -3.13
N LYS A 143 -5.38 10.80 -4.24
CA LYS A 143 -6.30 11.84 -4.72
C LYS A 143 -7.60 11.21 -5.21
N CYS A 144 -8.71 11.84 -4.84
CA CYS A 144 -10.01 11.46 -5.38
C CYS A 144 -10.00 11.58 -6.90
N CYS A 145 -10.34 10.51 -7.61
CA CYS A 145 -10.33 10.51 -9.07
C CYS A 145 -11.45 11.38 -9.69
N VAL A 146 -12.42 11.85 -8.90
CA VAL A 146 -13.46 12.78 -9.35
C VAL A 146 -13.04 14.22 -9.14
N CYS A 147 -12.83 14.65 -7.90
CA CYS A 147 -12.56 16.06 -7.58
C CYS A 147 -11.07 16.43 -7.50
N LYS A 148 -10.17 15.45 -7.65
CA LYS A 148 -8.70 15.59 -7.64
C LYS A 148 -8.08 16.07 -6.31
N GLN A 149 -8.89 16.20 -5.26
CA GLN A 149 -8.43 16.60 -3.93
C GLN A 149 -7.95 15.39 -3.11
N GLY A 150 -7.03 15.65 -2.17
CA GLY A 150 -6.57 14.66 -1.21
C GLY A 150 -7.61 14.34 -0.13
N GLU A 151 -7.31 13.38 0.72
CA GLU A 151 -8.17 13.03 1.86
C GLU A 151 -8.16 14.14 2.92
N ASN A 152 -9.34 14.40 3.51
CA ASN A 152 -9.45 15.15 4.75
C ASN A 152 -10.04 14.25 5.85
N LYS A 153 -9.18 13.74 6.75
CA LYS A 153 -9.59 12.85 7.84
C LYS A 153 -10.59 13.48 8.82
N LYS A 154 -10.67 14.81 8.89
CA LYS A 154 -11.60 15.52 9.80
C LYS A 154 -13.03 15.62 9.25
N ASP A 155 -13.20 15.45 7.94
CA ASP A 155 -14.50 15.56 7.28
C ASP A 155 -14.92 14.17 6.73
N PRO A 156 -15.95 13.52 7.32
CA PRO A 156 -16.40 12.19 6.90
C PRO A 156 -16.74 12.05 5.41
N GLU A 157 -17.21 13.11 4.76
CA GLU A 157 -17.55 13.11 3.34
C GLU A 157 -16.31 13.18 2.44
N MET A 158 -15.25 13.83 2.94
CA MET A 158 -13.93 13.99 2.31
C MET A 158 -12.91 12.93 2.77
N ARG A 159 -13.36 11.92 3.51
CA ARG A 159 -12.59 10.67 3.71
C ARG A 159 -12.66 9.81 2.45
N PHE A 160 -11.60 9.08 2.16
CA PHE A 160 -11.67 8.10 1.08
C PHE A 160 -12.59 6.94 1.44
N ALA A 161 -13.31 6.44 0.46
CA ALA A 161 -14.02 5.17 0.57
C ALA A 161 -12.99 4.04 0.69
N ALA A 162 -13.17 3.16 1.67
CA ALA A 162 -12.26 2.04 1.92
C ALA A 162 -12.26 1.11 0.70
N SER A 163 -11.18 1.14 -0.07
CA SER A 163 -10.95 0.20 -1.16
C SER A 163 -9.44 0.04 -1.37
N SER A 164 -8.89 -1.00 -0.74
CA SER A 164 -7.51 -1.43 -0.92
C SER A 164 -7.27 -2.17 -2.24
N ARG A 165 -8.33 -2.48 -3.00
CA ARG A 165 -8.27 -3.35 -4.20
C ARG A 165 -8.12 -2.60 -5.52
N PHE A 166 -8.44 -1.31 -5.54
CA PHE A 166 -8.46 -0.52 -6.78
C PHE A 166 -7.39 0.57 -6.79
N PRO A 167 -6.73 0.81 -7.93
CA PRO A 167 -5.72 1.85 -8.06
C PRO A 167 -6.29 3.27 -8.18
N LYS A 168 -7.59 3.44 -7.94
CA LYS A 168 -8.28 4.74 -7.88
C LYS A 168 -8.95 4.89 -6.53
N SER A 169 -8.90 6.09 -5.96
CA SER A 169 -9.64 6.42 -4.75
C SER A 169 -10.76 7.41 -5.05
N TYR A 170 -11.77 7.38 -4.18
CA TYR A 170 -12.95 8.24 -4.24
C TYR A 170 -13.19 8.76 -2.83
N HIS A 171 -13.53 10.04 -2.68
CA HIS A 171 -14.19 10.48 -1.46
C HIS A 171 -15.55 9.79 -1.33
N ARG A 172 -16.05 9.61 -0.10
CA ARG A 172 -17.38 9.01 0.12
C ARG A 172 -18.47 9.75 -0.65
N LYS A 173 -18.45 11.09 -0.63
CA LYS A 173 -19.39 11.92 -1.41
C LYS A 173 -19.20 11.87 -2.93
N CYS A 174 -18.02 11.43 -3.38
CA CYS A 174 -17.68 11.36 -4.80
C CYS A 174 -17.83 9.94 -5.37
N LEU A 175 -18.36 8.99 -4.59
CA LEU A 175 -18.66 7.67 -5.11
C LEU A 175 -19.69 7.78 -6.24
N PRO A 176 -19.55 6.99 -7.31
CA PRO A 176 -20.39 7.08 -8.51
C PRO A 176 -21.87 6.74 -8.28
N TRP A 177 -22.24 6.34 -7.06
CA TRP A 177 -23.61 6.01 -6.65
C TRP A 177 -24.35 7.19 -5.98
N HIS A 178 -23.67 8.32 -5.75
CA HIS A 178 -24.24 9.55 -5.17
C HIS A 178 -24.52 10.65 -6.23
N SER A 179 -24.49 10.31 -7.52
CA SER A 179 -24.81 11.23 -8.63
C SER A 179 -26.16 10.91 -9.26
#